data_AF-A0A1B6LE25-F1
#
_entry.id   AF-A0A1B6LE25-F1
#
_cell.length_a   1.000
_cell.length_b   1.000
_cell.length_c   1.000
_cell.angle_alpha   90.00
_cell.angle_beta   90.00
_cell.angle_gamma   90.00
#
_symmetry.space_group_name_H-M   'P 1'
#
loop_
_entity.id
_entity.type
_entity.pdbx_description
1 polymer ?
#
loop_
_entity_poly.entity_id
_entity_poly.type
_entity_poly.pdbx_seq_one_letter_code
_entity_poly.pdbx_strand_id
1 'polypeptide(L)'
;DTCDYDLPSCSTSDDTFVDPNASIDYLNKSLELVGESPVKKKKVHVQSYANKKIDRIKTTLEKHLIPTKKQSDFEIVQSKVESEMLGQLKEKFLQTTNRSDQMTILTLLPKSWSVKRIEEEFGVTNYMARAAKKFVKEKGILSTPNPKPGKTLHESTVNLVIEFYNNDEV
;
A
#
# COMPACT_ATOMS: atom_id res chain seq x y z
N ASP A 1 -13.11 71.74 -10.83
CA ASP A 1 -14.48 71.45 -11.28
C ASP A 1 -14.46 70.07 -11.91
N THR A 2 -14.34 68.96 -11.17
CA THR A 2 -15.13 68.42 -10.04
C THR A 2 -16.59 68.12 -10.40
N CYS A 3 -16.97 66.85 -10.15
CA CYS A 3 -18.33 66.27 -10.10
C CYS A 3 -18.95 65.91 -11.48
N ASP A 4 -19.55 64.74 -11.76
CA ASP A 4 -19.97 63.59 -10.95
C ASP A 4 -19.99 62.34 -11.86
N TYR A 5 -19.32 61.27 -11.47
CA TYR A 5 -19.63 59.92 -11.97
C TYR A 5 -20.44 59.24 -10.87
N ASP A 6 -21.76 59.16 -11.06
CA ASP A 6 -22.63 58.31 -10.27
C ASP A 6 -22.17 56.85 -10.41
N LEU A 7 -21.40 56.39 -9.42
CA LEU A 7 -21.16 54.98 -9.17
C LEU A 7 -22.48 54.36 -8.69
N PRO A 8 -22.96 53.27 -9.31
CA PRO A 8 -24.05 52.52 -8.71
C PRO A 8 -23.57 51.93 -7.39
N SER A 9 -24.21 52.38 -6.31
CA SER A 9 -24.15 51.81 -4.97
C SER A 9 -24.22 50.28 -5.02
N CYS A 10 -23.10 49.63 -4.70
CA CYS A 10 -23.09 48.22 -4.36
C CYS A 10 -23.68 48.06 -2.96
N SER A 11 -24.99 47.87 -2.90
CA SER A 11 -25.70 47.45 -1.69
C SER A 11 -26.52 46.20 -2.00
N THR A 12 -25.85 45.06 -2.12
CA THR A 12 -26.52 43.74 -2.10
C THR A 12 -26.42 43.16 -0.69
N SER A 13 -27.16 43.74 0.24
CA SER A 13 -27.67 42.99 1.39
C SER A 13 -29.17 42.88 1.19
N ASP A 14 -29.55 42.04 0.22
CA ASP A 14 -30.94 41.60 0.06
C ASP A 14 -31.19 40.53 1.12
N ASP A 15 -31.34 40.97 2.38
CA ASP A 15 -31.81 40.13 3.48
C ASP A 15 -33.31 39.86 3.26
N THR A 16 -33.59 39.07 2.23
CA THR A 16 -34.90 38.48 2.03
C THR A 16 -35.18 37.58 3.23
N PHE A 17 -36.23 37.89 3.99
CA PHE A 17 -36.72 37.02 5.06
C PHE A 17 -37.22 35.72 4.42
N VAL A 18 -36.36 34.71 4.35
CA VAL A 18 -36.73 33.38 3.90
C VAL A 18 -37.27 32.60 5.10
N ASP A 19 -38.48 32.06 4.97
CA ASP A 19 -39.07 31.18 5.97
C ASP A 19 -38.04 30.09 6.39
N PRO A 20 -37.78 29.91 7.70
CA PRO A 20 -36.80 28.93 8.17
C PRO A 20 -37.08 27.50 7.70
N ASN A 21 -38.35 27.14 7.48
CA ASN A 21 -38.69 25.82 6.97
C ASN A 21 -38.38 25.67 5.48
N ALA A 22 -38.61 26.70 4.68
CA ALA A 22 -38.22 26.75 3.28
C ALA A 22 -36.69 26.68 3.12
N SER A 23 -35.93 27.42 3.94
CA SER A 23 -34.46 27.40 3.94
C SER A 23 -33.88 26.00 4.18
N ILE A 24 -34.47 25.24 5.11
CA ILE A 24 -34.06 23.85 5.37
C ILE A 24 -34.40 22.92 4.20
N ASP A 25 -35.50 23.16 3.48
CA ASP A 25 -35.85 22.35 2.31
C ASP A 25 -34.88 22.58 1.16
N TYR A 26 -34.44 23.82 0.93
CA TYR A 26 -33.37 24.09 -0.04
C TYR A 26 -32.07 23.39 0.33
N LEU A 27 -31.67 23.44 1.61
CA LEU A 27 -30.48 22.74 2.10
C LEU A 27 -30.60 21.21 1.87
N ASN A 28 -31.77 20.64 2.14
CA ASN A 28 -32.00 19.21 1.97
C ASN A 28 -31.86 18.74 0.50
N LYS A 29 -32.25 19.57 -0.47
CA LYS A 29 -32.00 19.29 -1.90
C LYS A 29 -30.51 19.20 -2.21
N SER A 30 -29.70 20.10 -1.64
CA SER A 30 -28.24 20.04 -1.79
C SER A 30 -27.63 18.80 -1.12
N LEU A 31 -28.16 18.40 0.04
CA LEU A 31 -27.69 17.20 0.74
C LEU A 31 -28.00 15.91 -0.02
N GLU A 32 -29.15 15.85 -0.70
CA GLU A 32 -29.51 14.73 -1.56
C GLU A 32 -28.50 14.54 -2.71
N LEU A 33 -28.03 15.62 -3.33
CA LEU A 33 -26.97 15.58 -4.35
C LEU A 33 -25.64 15.04 -3.81
N VAL A 34 -25.35 15.28 -2.54
CA VAL A 34 -24.13 14.82 -1.84
C VAL A 34 -24.31 13.39 -1.27
N GLY A 35 -25.50 12.78 -1.44
CA GLY A 35 -25.82 11.45 -0.92
C GLY A 35 -26.05 11.42 0.60
N GLU A 36 -26.32 12.56 1.22
CA GLU A 36 -26.59 12.70 2.64
C GLU A 36 -28.08 12.71 2.96
N SER A 37 -28.41 12.23 4.16
CA SER A 37 -29.80 12.23 4.64
C SER A 37 -30.31 13.66 4.89
N PRO A 38 -31.60 13.95 4.64
CA PRO A 38 -32.21 15.24 4.97
C PRO A 38 -32.09 15.59 6.46
N VAL A 39 -31.94 16.89 6.75
CA VAL A 39 -31.97 17.46 8.10
C VAL A 39 -33.40 17.40 8.65
N LYS A 40 -33.53 16.89 9.87
CA LYS A 40 -34.81 16.84 10.59
C LYS A 40 -35.11 18.21 11.20
N LYS A 41 -36.04 18.96 10.58
CA LYS A 41 -36.49 20.29 11.05
C LYS A 41 -36.75 20.36 12.56
N LYS A 42 -37.47 19.36 13.09
CA LYS A 42 -37.81 19.26 14.53
C LYS A 42 -36.61 19.07 15.47
N LYS A 43 -35.44 18.68 14.97
CA LYS A 43 -34.24 18.40 15.79
C LYS A 43 -33.10 19.38 15.56
N VAL A 44 -33.25 20.33 14.63
CA VAL A 44 -32.16 21.27 14.27
C VAL A 44 -31.74 22.15 15.46
N HIS A 45 -32.68 22.49 16.35
CA HIS A 45 -32.41 23.24 17.57
C HIS A 45 -31.63 22.44 18.64
N VAL A 46 -31.54 21.11 18.49
CA VAL A 46 -30.79 20.25 19.41
C VAL A 46 -29.32 20.27 19.01
N GLN A 47 -28.50 20.98 19.80
CA GLN A 47 -27.08 21.23 19.51
C GLN A 47 -26.27 19.95 19.22
N SER A 48 -26.51 18.89 19.98
CA SER A 48 -25.82 17.61 19.78
C SER A 48 -26.17 16.92 18.46
N TYR A 49 -27.40 17.09 17.96
CA TYR A 49 -27.82 16.59 16.66
C TYR A 49 -27.22 17.45 15.54
N ALA A 50 -27.31 18.77 15.67
CA ALA A 50 -26.78 19.72 14.69
C ALA A 50 -25.27 19.50 14.47
N ASN A 51 -24.48 19.44 15.54
CA ASN A 51 -23.03 19.20 15.46
C ASN A 51 -22.72 17.86 14.79
N LYS A 52 -23.35 16.76 15.23
CA LYS A 52 -23.16 15.44 14.61
C LYS A 52 -23.54 15.42 13.14
N LYS A 53 -24.55 16.20 12.73
CA LYS A 53 -24.97 16.26 11.33
C LYS A 53 -23.98 17.07 10.50
N ILE A 54 -23.48 18.19 11.02
CA ILE A 54 -22.42 18.98 10.38
C ILE A 54 -21.16 18.14 10.19
N ASP A 55 -20.73 17.38 11.21
CA ASP A 55 -19.56 16.52 11.11
C ASP A 55 -19.70 15.48 10.01
N ARG A 56 -20.88 14.83 9.91
CA ARG A 56 -21.17 13.87 8.84
C ARG A 56 -21.09 14.51 7.47
N ILE A 57 -21.73 15.68 7.30
CA ILE A 57 -21.69 16.43 6.04
C ILE A 57 -20.25 16.78 5.68
N LYS A 58 -19.46 17.25 6.65
CA LYS A 58 -18.04 17.56 6.47
C LYS A 58 -17.24 16.34 6.02
N THR A 59 -17.37 15.20 6.69
CA THR A 59 -16.67 13.97 6.31
C THR A 59 -17.10 13.46 4.93
N THR A 60 -18.39 13.53 4.60
CA THR A 60 -18.91 13.11 3.29
C THR A 60 -18.40 14.04 2.19
N LEU A 61 -18.39 15.35 2.42
CA LEU A 61 -17.79 16.31 1.49
C LEU A 61 -16.28 16.11 1.35
N GLU A 62 -15.55 15.87 2.44
CA GLU A 62 -14.12 15.53 2.38
C GLU A 62 -13.90 14.26 1.54
N LYS A 63 -14.77 13.25 1.65
CA LYS A 63 -14.69 12.02 0.85
C LYS A 63 -14.98 12.24 -0.64
N HIS A 64 -15.89 13.16 -0.98
CA HIS A 64 -16.33 13.39 -2.37
C HIS A 64 -15.59 14.52 -3.09
N LEU A 65 -15.15 15.56 -2.37
CA LEU A 65 -14.46 16.74 -2.92
C LEU A 65 -12.94 16.64 -2.82
N ILE A 66 -12.39 15.78 -1.96
CA ILE A 66 -10.99 15.38 -2.06
C ILE A 66 -10.98 14.20 -3.03
N PRO A 67 -10.62 14.40 -4.31
CA PRO A 67 -10.30 13.26 -5.15
C PRO A 67 -9.10 12.59 -4.48
N THR A 68 -9.34 11.43 -3.83
CA THR A 68 -8.35 10.40 -3.50
C THR A 68 -6.94 10.92 -3.62
N LYS A 69 -6.43 11.61 -2.57
CA LYS A 69 -5.04 12.09 -2.42
C LYS A 69 -4.29 11.98 -3.75
N LYS A 70 -4.52 12.89 -4.72
CA LYS A 70 -4.05 12.73 -6.10
C LYS A 70 -2.61 12.24 -6.03
N GLN A 71 -2.42 10.95 -6.29
CA GLN A 71 -1.08 10.42 -6.38
C GLN A 71 -0.45 11.24 -7.48
N SER A 72 0.66 11.90 -7.17
CA SER A 72 1.40 12.63 -8.21
C SER A 72 1.65 11.65 -9.37
N ASP A 73 1.74 12.14 -10.61
CA ASP A 73 2.04 11.28 -11.76
C ASP A 73 3.27 10.39 -11.48
N PHE A 74 4.20 10.88 -10.67
CA PHE A 74 5.32 10.15 -10.10
C PHE A 74 4.91 8.95 -9.21
N GLU A 75 3.99 9.12 -8.25
CA GLU A 75 3.48 8.03 -7.39
C GLU A 75 2.70 6.98 -8.19
N ILE A 76 1.94 7.39 -9.21
CA ILE A 76 1.21 6.45 -10.08
C ILE A 76 2.21 5.59 -10.87
N VAL A 77 3.21 6.22 -11.49
CA VAL A 77 4.27 5.52 -12.23
C VAL A 77 5.05 4.59 -11.30
N GLN A 78 5.41 5.06 -10.09
CA GLN A 78 6.12 4.24 -9.10
C GLN A 78 5.32 3.00 -8.70
N SER A 79 4.01 3.15 -8.42
CA SER A 79 3.16 2.01 -8.06
C SER A 79 3.03 0.99 -9.20
N LYS A 80 2.99 1.47 -10.45
CA LYS A 80 2.95 0.61 -11.64
C LYS A 80 4.25 -0.18 -11.79
N VAL A 81 5.40 0.48 -11.64
CA VAL A 81 6.72 -0.15 -11.71
C VAL A 81 6.90 -1.17 -10.59
N GLU A 82 6.47 -0.87 -9.36
CA GLU A 82 6.49 -1.82 -8.24
C GLU A 82 5.61 -3.05 -8.51
N SER A 83 4.41 -2.84 -9.07
CA SER A 83 3.50 -3.92 -9.45
C SER A 83 4.09 -4.80 -10.57
N GLU A 84 4.76 -4.19 -11.55
CA GLU A 84 5.41 -4.91 -12.65
C GLU A 84 6.58 -5.75 -12.14
N MET A 85 7.47 -5.17 -11.34
CA MET A 85 8.59 -5.90 -10.73
C MET A 85 8.10 -7.08 -9.88
N LEU A 86 7.04 -6.89 -9.09
CA LEU A 86 6.47 -7.98 -8.30
C LEU A 86 5.86 -9.07 -9.20
N GLY A 87 5.20 -8.70 -10.29
CA GLY A 87 4.66 -9.62 -11.28
C GLY A 87 5.76 -10.50 -11.89
N GLN A 88 6.86 -9.89 -12.32
CA GLN A 88 8.01 -10.61 -12.88
C GLN A 88 8.65 -11.58 -11.87
N LEU A 89 8.78 -11.18 -10.61
CA LEU A 89 9.30 -12.06 -9.55
C LEU A 89 8.39 -13.26 -9.31
N LYS A 90 7.06 -13.05 -9.30
CA LYS A 90 6.10 -14.15 -9.17
C LYS A 90 6.14 -15.10 -10.35
N GLU A 91 6.18 -14.57 -11.57
CA GLU A 91 6.31 -15.37 -12.78
C GLU A 91 7.59 -16.21 -12.72
N LYS A 92 8.72 -15.60 -12.40
CA LYS A 92 9.99 -16.31 -12.28
C LYS A 92 9.95 -17.37 -11.19
N PHE A 93 9.29 -17.09 -10.06
CA PHE A 93 9.12 -18.05 -8.97
C PHE A 93 8.35 -19.29 -9.42
N LEU A 94 7.25 -19.10 -10.15
CA LEU A 94 6.40 -20.19 -10.66
C LEU A 94 7.10 -21.03 -11.72
N GLN A 95 7.92 -20.41 -12.58
CA GLN A 95 8.72 -21.11 -13.60
C GLN A 95 9.90 -21.90 -13.00
N THR A 96 10.26 -21.63 -11.74
CA THR A 96 11.44 -22.20 -11.11
C THR A 96 11.08 -23.48 -10.34
N THR A 97 11.71 -24.59 -10.71
CA THR A 97 11.54 -25.90 -10.03
C THR A 97 12.53 -26.11 -8.88
N ASN A 98 13.69 -25.46 -8.94
CA ASN A 98 14.74 -25.58 -7.94
C ASN A 98 14.41 -24.78 -6.67
N ARG A 99 14.44 -25.45 -5.52
CA ARG A 99 14.19 -24.82 -4.22
C ARG A 99 15.21 -23.74 -3.86
N SER A 100 16.45 -23.88 -4.29
CA SER A 100 17.49 -22.89 -4.01
C SER A 100 17.21 -21.58 -4.73
N ASP A 101 16.82 -21.66 -6.00
CA ASP A 101 16.50 -20.49 -6.83
C ASP A 101 15.21 -19.83 -6.36
N GLN A 102 14.20 -20.62 -5.97
CA GLN A 102 13.00 -20.11 -5.29
C GLN A 102 13.36 -19.33 -4.02
N MET A 103 14.28 -19.84 -3.20
CA MET A 103 14.74 -19.14 -2.00
C MET A 103 15.41 -17.81 -2.35
N THR A 104 16.29 -17.80 -3.36
CA THR A 104 16.95 -16.59 -3.84
C THR A 104 15.93 -15.54 -4.28
N ILE A 105 14.88 -15.93 -5.01
CA ILE A 105 13.80 -15.02 -5.41
C ILE A 105 13.09 -14.43 -4.19
N LEU A 106 12.78 -15.23 -3.17
CA LEU A 106 12.17 -14.73 -1.94
C LEU A 106 13.06 -13.75 -1.15
N THR A 107 14.39 -13.78 -1.36
CA THR A 107 15.31 -12.82 -0.74
C THR A 107 15.25 -11.42 -1.35
N LEU A 108 14.67 -11.28 -2.54
CA LEU A 108 14.48 -10.01 -3.24
C LEU A 108 13.27 -9.21 -2.72
N LEU A 109 12.41 -9.84 -1.93
CA LEU A 109 11.16 -9.23 -1.49
C LEU A 109 11.39 -8.06 -0.53
N PRO A 110 10.48 -7.07 -0.50
CA PRO A 110 10.62 -5.92 0.39
C PRO A 110 10.72 -6.35 1.86
N LYS A 111 11.68 -5.77 2.60
CA LYS A 111 11.93 -6.10 4.02
C LYS A 111 10.71 -5.82 4.92
N SER A 112 9.87 -4.86 4.51
CA SER A 112 8.62 -4.46 5.16
C SER A 112 7.53 -5.53 5.11
N TRP A 113 7.63 -6.53 4.23
CA TRP A 113 6.61 -7.57 4.12
C TRP A 113 6.62 -8.50 5.34
N SER A 114 5.43 -8.81 5.84
CA SER A 114 5.27 -9.82 6.88
C SER A 114 5.51 -11.23 6.31
N VAL A 115 5.85 -12.19 7.17
CA VAL A 115 6.00 -13.60 6.75
C VAL A 115 4.70 -14.10 6.14
N LYS A 116 3.56 -13.78 6.77
CA LYS A 116 2.23 -14.15 6.29
C LYS A 116 1.92 -13.60 4.89
N ARG A 117 2.28 -12.34 4.62
CA ARG A 117 2.11 -11.76 3.28
C ARG A 117 2.93 -12.51 2.24
N ILE A 118 4.17 -12.90 2.55
CA ILE A 118 5.01 -13.68 1.63
C ILE A 118 4.37 -15.05 1.32
N GLU A 119 3.82 -15.73 2.34
CA GLU A 119 3.11 -16.99 2.17
C GLU A 119 1.90 -16.85 1.22
N GLU A 120 1.08 -15.82 1.44
CA GLU A 120 -0.13 -15.57 0.64
C GLU A 120 0.22 -15.18 -0.81
N GLU A 121 1.22 -14.30 -1.00
CA GLU A 121 1.57 -13.76 -2.33
C GLU A 121 2.31 -14.77 -3.22
N PHE A 122 3.09 -15.68 -2.63
CA PHE A 122 3.92 -16.66 -3.35
C PHE A 122 3.49 -18.12 -3.15
N GLY A 123 2.48 -18.39 -2.32
CA GLY A 123 1.99 -19.75 -2.05
C GLY A 123 3.01 -20.64 -1.34
N VAL A 124 3.90 -20.06 -0.54
CA VAL A 124 5.00 -20.78 0.12
C VAL A 124 4.65 -21.15 1.56
N THR A 125 5.37 -22.12 2.12
CA THR A 125 5.20 -22.49 3.53
C THR A 125 5.77 -21.41 4.45
N ASN A 126 5.20 -21.28 5.66
CA ASN A 126 5.70 -20.39 6.70
C ASN A 126 7.20 -20.56 6.97
N TYR A 127 7.67 -21.81 6.98
CA TYR A 127 9.08 -22.13 7.15
C TYR A 127 9.95 -21.47 6.07
N MET A 128 9.55 -21.57 4.79
CA MET A 128 10.30 -21.00 3.68
C MET A 128 10.32 -19.47 3.72
N ALA A 129 9.20 -18.84 4.04
CA ALA A 129 9.11 -17.39 4.20
C ALA A 129 9.99 -16.88 5.37
N ARG A 130 9.98 -17.59 6.51
CA ARG A 130 10.86 -17.27 7.66
C ARG A 130 12.33 -17.46 7.30
N ALA A 131 12.66 -18.56 6.61
CA ALA A 131 14.00 -18.86 6.16
C ALA A 131 14.52 -17.76 5.23
N ALA A 132 13.75 -17.34 4.23
CA ALA A 132 14.12 -16.25 3.32
C ALA A 132 14.43 -14.95 4.08
N LYS A 133 13.57 -14.54 5.02
CA LYS A 133 13.81 -13.33 5.83
C LYS A 133 15.05 -13.45 6.71
N LYS A 134 15.30 -14.63 7.30
CA LYS A 134 16.52 -14.90 8.06
C LYS A 134 17.75 -14.80 7.16
N PHE A 135 17.66 -15.38 5.96
CA PHE A 135 18.74 -15.38 4.98
C PHE A 135 19.13 -13.97 4.54
N VAL A 136 18.14 -13.10 4.28
CA VAL A 136 18.38 -11.68 3.96
C VAL A 136 19.09 -10.95 5.09
N LYS A 137 18.80 -11.29 6.35
CA LYS A 137 19.48 -10.67 7.51
C LYS A 137 20.94 -11.13 7.63
N GLU A 138 21.21 -12.41 7.34
CA GLU A 138 22.52 -13.01 7.53
C GLU A 138 23.46 -12.76 6.35
N LYS A 139 22.94 -12.82 5.12
CA LYS A 139 23.74 -12.80 3.89
C LYS A 139 23.39 -11.69 2.90
N GLY A 140 22.24 -11.04 3.08
CA GLY A 140 21.77 -9.99 2.18
C GLY A 140 20.84 -10.49 1.07
N ILE A 141 20.51 -9.58 0.15
CA ILE A 141 19.67 -9.87 -1.02
C ILE A 141 20.44 -10.70 -2.05
N LEU A 142 19.74 -11.46 -2.90
CA LEU A 142 20.34 -12.34 -3.93
C LEU A 142 21.26 -13.44 -3.39
N SER A 143 21.16 -13.74 -2.09
CA SER A 143 21.98 -14.78 -1.49
C SER A 143 21.45 -16.16 -1.85
N THR A 144 22.36 -17.07 -2.21
CA THR A 144 22.04 -18.47 -2.48
C THR A 144 22.17 -19.33 -1.22
N PRO A 145 21.29 -20.32 -1.02
CA PRO A 145 21.41 -21.29 0.07
C PRO A 145 22.77 -21.99 0.03
N ASN A 146 23.33 -22.28 1.22
CA ASN A 146 24.57 -23.06 1.28
C ASN A 146 24.34 -24.42 0.58
N PRO A 147 25.26 -24.85 -0.29
CA PRO A 147 25.20 -26.19 -0.83
C PRO A 147 25.20 -27.19 0.32
N LYS A 148 24.42 -28.27 0.18
CA LYS A 148 24.43 -29.34 1.17
C LYS A 148 25.85 -29.89 1.23
N PRO A 149 26.47 -29.99 2.43
CA PRO A 149 27.76 -30.65 2.54
C PRO A 149 27.58 -32.08 1.99
N GLY A 150 28.38 -32.41 0.97
CA GLY A 150 28.39 -33.75 0.40
C GLY A 150 28.93 -34.76 1.42
N LYS A 151 28.89 -36.05 1.06
CA LYS A 151 29.66 -37.05 1.81
C LYS A 151 31.13 -36.74 1.63
N THR A 152 31.78 -36.26 2.70
CA THR A 152 33.24 -36.13 2.74
C THR A 152 33.85 -37.52 2.83
N LEU A 153 34.88 -37.80 2.03
CA LEU A 153 35.68 -39.01 2.18
C LEU A 153 36.32 -39.01 3.57
N HIS A 154 36.48 -40.20 4.16
CA HIS A 154 37.18 -40.30 5.44
C HIS A 154 38.66 -39.98 5.24
N GLU A 155 39.26 -39.25 6.18
CA GLU A 155 40.65 -38.80 6.11
C GLU A 155 41.62 -39.97 5.85
N SER A 156 41.35 -41.14 6.43
CA SER A 156 42.16 -42.34 6.20
C SER A 156 42.16 -42.81 4.74
N THR A 157 41.03 -42.67 4.03
CA THR A 157 40.93 -43.01 2.61
C THR A 157 41.65 -41.98 1.76
N VAL A 158 41.55 -40.70 2.12
CA VAL A 158 42.31 -39.63 1.46
C VAL A 158 43.80 -39.88 1.60
N ASN A 159 44.27 -40.18 2.81
CA ASN A 159 45.67 -40.47 3.09
C ASN A 159 46.17 -41.72 2.36
N LEU A 160 45.36 -42.79 2.29
CA LEU A 160 45.71 -44.00 1.56
C LEU A 160 45.88 -43.74 0.06
N VAL A 161 45.01 -42.91 -0.53
CA VAL A 161 45.14 -42.52 -1.95
C VAL A 161 46.39 -41.66 -2.15
N ILE A 162 46.65 -40.70 -1.25
CA ILE A 162 47.87 -39.87 -1.30
C ILE A 162 49.13 -40.74 -1.20
N GLU A 163 49.16 -41.70 -0.28
CA GLU A 163 50.28 -42.61 -0.08
C GLU A 163 50.49 -43.51 -1.32
N PHE A 164 49.41 -44.04 -1.90
CA PHE A 164 49.47 -44.83 -3.14
C PHE A 164 50.13 -44.08 -4.31
N TYR A 165 49.81 -42.79 -4.49
CA TYR A 165 50.36 -41.99 -5.59
C TYR A 165 51.76 -41.42 -5.31
N ASN A 166 52.17 -41.34 -4.05
CA ASN A 166 53.48 -40.80 -3.65
C ASN A 166 54.53 -41.89 -3.38
N ASN A 167 54.14 -43.17 -3.36
CA ASN A 167 55.10 -44.26 -3.35
C ASN A 167 55.60 -44.49 -4.79
N ASP A 168 56.78 -43.96 -5.09
CA ASP A 168 57.53 -44.14 -6.35
C ASP A 168 58.16 -45.55 -6.47
N GLU A 169 57.75 -46.54 -5.67
CA GLU A 169 58.18 -47.93 -5.84
C GLU A 169 57.43 -48.59 -7.01
N VAL A 170 58.05 -48.47 -8.20
CA VAL A 170 57.79 -49.31 -9.38
C VAL A 170 58.74 -50.50 -9.40
#